data_AF-A0A0F9L8P2-F1
#
_entry.id   AF-A0A0F9L8P2-F1
#
_cell.length_a   1.000
_cell.length_b   1.000
_cell.length_c   1.000
_cell.angle_alpha   90.00
_cell.angle_beta   90.00
_cell.angle_gamma   90.00
#
_symmetry.space_group_name_H-M   'P 1'
#
loop_
_entity.id
_entity.type
_entity.pdbx_description
1 polymer ?
#
loop_
_entity_poly.entity_id
_entity_poly.type
_entity_poly.pdbx_seq_one_letter_code
_entity_poly.pdbx_strand_id
1 'polypeptide(L)'
;MNIGPHKLNGKRCFILAEAGTNHSDAVPDDRKEKALHYVERAKEFGADAVKFQIFSRDALFCPLEGDGTRWIRWEKSRMSLKDWEQVKSYAERMGIIFLASAFQMDVIGWLKEMKVPAYKVASRAAKTYPYREVPGPFLISNGFGFKFKVPNSITLQCSSQYPSTVRWKGKHPGFSDHSGSEWTGIDAMARGLSLLEVHFHSDSNCHHGGADEKVCLSPKQMKNLCEARDAFYEMRTN
;
A
#
# COMPACT_ATOMS: atom_id res chain seq x y z
N MET A 1 0.13 2.08 18.02
CA MET A 1 -0.32 0.88 17.28
C MET A 1 0.91 0.23 16.70
N ASN A 2 0.97 -1.09 16.65
CA ASN A 2 2.07 -1.80 16.00
C ASN A 2 1.57 -2.45 14.71
N ILE A 3 2.43 -2.50 13.68
CA ILE A 3 2.27 -3.40 12.53
C ILE A 3 3.45 -4.36 12.57
N GLY A 4 3.19 -5.62 12.91
CA GLY A 4 4.26 -6.58 13.21
C GLY A 4 5.21 -6.02 14.27
N PRO A 5 6.53 -6.00 14.04
CA PRO A 5 7.49 -5.44 14.99
C PRO A 5 7.57 -3.90 15.00
N HIS A 6 6.91 -3.21 14.06
CA HIS A 6 7.05 -1.76 13.90
C HIS A 6 6.03 -0.99 14.72
N LYS A 7 6.51 -0.11 15.62
CA LYS A 7 5.66 0.82 16.37
C LYS A 7 5.36 2.07 15.53
N LEU A 8 4.10 2.25 15.17
CA LEU A 8 3.62 3.47 14.54
C LEU A 8 3.52 4.61 15.56
N ASN A 9 3.86 5.82 15.12
CA ASN A 9 4.11 7.02 15.95
C ASN A 9 5.43 6.99 16.76
N GLY A 10 6.42 6.23 16.28
CA GLY A 10 7.81 6.33 16.75
C GLY A 10 8.59 7.46 16.08
N LYS A 11 9.88 7.59 16.42
CA LYS A 11 10.81 8.56 15.77
C LYS A 11 11.11 8.21 14.30
N ARG A 12 10.91 6.95 13.91
CA ARG A 12 11.13 6.39 12.56
C ARG A 12 9.80 6.27 11.82
N CYS A 13 9.71 6.87 10.64
CA CYS A 13 8.54 6.72 9.78
C CYS A 13 8.47 5.28 9.20
N PHE A 14 7.27 4.71 9.19
CA PHE A 14 6.97 3.44 8.53
C PHE A 14 6.67 3.67 7.04
N ILE A 15 7.41 3.03 6.15
CA ILE A 15 7.25 3.14 4.70
C ILE A 15 6.55 1.91 4.15
N LEU A 16 5.41 2.14 3.51
CA LEU A 16 4.57 1.16 2.83
C LEU A 16 4.70 1.33 1.31
N ALA A 17 5.38 0.40 0.66
CA ALA A 17 5.59 0.38 -0.78
C ALA A 17 4.36 -0.24 -1.48
N GLU A 18 3.55 0.58 -2.16
CA GLU A 18 2.37 0.15 -2.89
C GLU A 18 2.74 -0.37 -4.28
N ALA A 19 2.73 -1.70 -4.44
CA ALA A 19 2.83 -2.36 -5.74
C ALA A 19 1.48 -2.34 -6.48
N GLY A 20 0.37 -2.16 -5.76
CA GLY A 20 -0.98 -2.09 -6.34
C GLY A 20 -1.29 -3.34 -7.16
N THR A 21 -1.61 -3.15 -8.44
CA THR A 21 -1.77 -4.24 -9.42
C THR A 21 -0.62 -4.29 -10.43
N ASN A 22 0.56 -3.77 -10.13
CA ASN A 22 1.66 -3.67 -11.11
C ASN A 22 2.30 -5.01 -11.49
N HIS A 23 1.99 -6.07 -10.73
CA HIS A 23 2.26 -7.47 -11.10
C HIS A 23 1.30 -8.01 -12.17
N SER A 24 0.34 -7.21 -12.65
CA SER A 24 -0.57 -7.60 -13.73
C SER A 24 0.19 -8.05 -14.96
N ASP A 25 -0.25 -9.15 -15.56
CA ASP A 25 0.34 -9.66 -16.78
C ASP A 25 -0.67 -10.33 -17.71
N ALA A 26 -0.38 -10.27 -19.00
CA ALA A 26 -1.07 -11.01 -20.05
C ALA A 26 -0.91 -12.52 -19.84
N VAL A 27 0.28 -12.99 -19.42
CA VAL A 27 0.55 -14.39 -19.12
C VAL A 27 0.23 -14.69 -17.65
N PRO A 28 -0.70 -15.60 -17.32
CA PRO A 28 -1.09 -15.87 -15.94
C PRO A 28 0.05 -16.35 -15.02
N ASP A 29 0.95 -17.18 -15.54
CA ASP A 29 1.99 -17.84 -14.74
C ASP A 29 3.06 -16.85 -14.24
N ASP A 30 3.29 -15.75 -14.96
CA ASP A 30 4.28 -14.73 -14.62
C ASP A 30 3.84 -13.79 -13.47
N ARG A 31 2.54 -13.75 -13.15
CA ARG A 31 1.98 -12.80 -12.16
C ARG A 31 2.55 -13.04 -10.77
N LYS A 32 2.66 -14.30 -10.37
CA LYS A 32 3.21 -14.68 -9.08
C LYS A 32 4.69 -14.31 -9.00
N GLU A 33 5.46 -14.64 -10.02
CA GLU A 33 6.88 -14.31 -10.08
C GLU A 33 7.10 -12.81 -10.03
N LYS A 34 6.31 -12.02 -10.75
CA LYS A 34 6.31 -10.56 -10.65
C LYS A 34 5.94 -10.08 -9.24
N ALA A 35 4.93 -10.65 -8.60
CA ALA A 35 4.58 -10.28 -7.23
C ALA A 35 5.72 -10.58 -6.24
N LEU A 36 6.40 -11.72 -6.38
CA LEU A 36 7.61 -12.07 -5.60
C LEU A 36 8.75 -11.08 -5.87
N HIS A 37 8.95 -10.68 -7.11
CA HIS A 37 9.93 -9.66 -7.48
C HIS A 37 9.63 -8.29 -6.86
N TYR A 38 8.35 -7.89 -6.81
CA TYR A 38 7.94 -6.68 -6.10
C TYR A 38 8.24 -6.75 -4.59
N VAL A 39 8.13 -7.93 -3.97
CA VAL A 39 8.52 -8.16 -2.57
C VAL A 39 10.03 -7.94 -2.39
N GLU A 40 10.86 -8.54 -3.26
CA GLU A 40 12.33 -8.38 -3.25
C GLU A 40 12.73 -6.93 -3.39
N ARG A 41 12.19 -6.25 -4.41
CA ARG A 41 12.53 -4.85 -4.71
C ARG A 41 12.11 -3.93 -3.56
N ALA A 42 10.92 -4.09 -3.00
CA ALA A 42 10.51 -3.31 -1.83
C ALA A 42 11.47 -3.48 -0.64
N LYS A 43 11.91 -4.72 -0.38
CA LYS A 43 12.88 -5.02 0.68
C LYS A 43 14.24 -4.39 0.40
N GLU A 44 14.76 -4.55 -0.81
CA GLU A 44 16.05 -4.00 -1.25
C GLU A 44 16.09 -2.47 -1.21
N PHE A 45 14.95 -1.81 -1.47
CA PHE A 45 14.85 -0.36 -1.37
C PHE A 45 14.77 0.13 0.08
N GLY A 46 14.52 -0.76 1.05
CA GLY A 46 14.47 -0.42 2.48
C GLY A 46 13.05 -0.12 3.01
N ALA A 47 12.00 -0.49 2.27
CA ALA A 47 10.63 -0.34 2.77
C ALA A 47 10.35 -1.31 3.94
N ASP A 48 9.43 -0.92 4.84
CA ASP A 48 9.04 -1.76 5.97
C ASP A 48 7.93 -2.75 5.59
N ALA A 49 7.14 -2.40 4.58
CA ALA A 49 6.07 -3.22 4.05
C ALA A 49 5.91 -3.06 2.54
N VAL A 50 5.44 -4.13 1.91
CA VAL A 50 4.94 -4.13 0.54
C VAL A 50 3.43 -4.35 0.55
N LYS A 51 2.72 -3.62 -0.31
CA LYS A 51 1.27 -3.70 -0.43
C LYS A 51 0.83 -4.05 -1.85
N PHE A 52 -0.18 -4.91 -1.93
CA PHE A 52 -0.87 -5.23 -3.17
C PHE A 52 -2.35 -4.85 -3.11
N GLN A 53 -2.99 -4.76 -4.28
CA GLN A 53 -4.44 -4.76 -4.39
C GLN A 53 -4.89 -6.12 -4.88
N ILE A 54 -5.67 -6.83 -4.05
CA ILE A 54 -6.12 -8.19 -4.33
C ILE A 54 -7.58 -8.13 -4.79
N PHE A 55 -7.86 -8.83 -5.89
CA PHE A 55 -9.18 -8.90 -6.49
C PHE A 55 -9.59 -10.36 -6.70
N SER A 56 -10.86 -10.64 -6.49
CA SER A 56 -11.54 -11.87 -6.89
C SER A 56 -12.54 -11.59 -8.02
N ARG A 57 -13.41 -12.54 -8.34
CA ARG A 57 -14.53 -12.33 -9.29
C ARG A 57 -15.82 -11.85 -8.63
N ASP A 58 -15.87 -11.81 -7.30
CA ASP A 58 -17.07 -11.38 -6.57
C ASP A 58 -17.36 -9.89 -6.77
N ALA A 59 -18.57 -9.50 -6.42
CA ALA A 59 -19.00 -8.11 -6.49
C ALA A 59 -18.22 -7.23 -5.52
N LEU A 60 -17.85 -6.03 -5.98
CA LEU A 60 -17.24 -5.01 -5.14
C LEU A 60 -18.25 -4.50 -4.10
N PHE A 61 -17.88 -4.41 -2.83
CA PHE A 61 -18.71 -3.77 -1.80
C PHE A 61 -18.62 -2.23 -1.82
N CYS A 62 -17.80 -1.68 -2.73
CA CYS A 62 -17.58 -0.25 -2.89
C CYS A 62 -17.51 0.16 -4.38
N PRO A 63 -18.54 -0.12 -5.20
CA PRO A 63 -18.51 0.16 -6.64
C PRO A 63 -18.43 1.67 -6.91
N LEU A 64 -17.72 2.04 -7.97
CA LEU A 64 -17.61 3.42 -8.45
C LEU A 64 -17.74 3.46 -9.97
N GLU A 65 -18.09 4.64 -10.50
CA GLU A 65 -18.09 4.88 -11.94
C GLU A 65 -16.70 4.64 -12.55
N GLY A 66 -16.68 4.03 -13.74
CA GLY A 66 -15.45 3.66 -14.45
C GLY A 66 -14.80 2.36 -14.00
N ASP A 67 -15.37 1.63 -13.02
CA ASP A 67 -14.85 0.32 -12.61
C ASP A 67 -14.85 -0.71 -13.76
N GLY A 68 -15.79 -0.62 -14.71
CA GLY A 68 -15.81 -1.51 -15.89
C GLY A 68 -14.51 -1.44 -16.71
N THR A 69 -13.96 -0.24 -16.90
CA THR A 69 -12.67 -0.06 -17.60
C THR A 69 -11.50 -0.54 -16.75
N ARG A 70 -11.54 -0.32 -15.44
CA ARG A 70 -10.49 -0.76 -14.51
C ARG A 70 -10.45 -2.28 -14.36
N TRP A 71 -11.61 -2.94 -14.47
CA TRP A 71 -11.75 -4.39 -14.34
C TRP A 71 -10.88 -5.16 -15.33
N ILE A 72 -10.68 -4.61 -16.54
CA ILE A 72 -9.80 -5.21 -17.56
C ILE A 72 -8.38 -5.44 -17.01
N ARG A 73 -7.87 -4.50 -16.18
CA ARG A 73 -6.56 -4.62 -15.54
C ARG A 73 -6.63 -5.51 -14.30
N TRP A 74 -7.64 -5.35 -13.45
CA TRP A 74 -7.77 -6.16 -12.23
C TRP A 74 -7.92 -7.67 -12.53
N GLU A 75 -8.59 -8.02 -13.62
CA GLU A 75 -8.64 -9.41 -14.09
C GLU A 75 -7.25 -9.95 -14.46
N LYS A 76 -6.38 -9.10 -15.01
CA LYS A 76 -4.99 -9.45 -15.35
C LYS A 76 -4.04 -9.47 -14.16
N SER A 77 -4.46 -8.98 -12.99
CA SER A 77 -3.69 -9.10 -11.74
C SER A 77 -4.15 -10.27 -10.87
N ARG A 78 -5.27 -10.92 -11.22
CA ARG A 78 -5.88 -11.93 -10.36
C ARG A 78 -4.99 -13.16 -10.22
N MET A 79 -4.84 -13.60 -8.98
CA MET A 79 -4.10 -14.79 -8.55
C MET A 79 -4.96 -15.59 -7.56
N SER A 80 -4.64 -16.86 -7.36
CA SER A 80 -5.35 -17.70 -6.39
C SER A 80 -4.97 -17.33 -4.95
N LEU A 81 -5.81 -17.68 -3.97
CA LEU A 81 -5.45 -17.57 -2.54
C LEU A 81 -4.10 -18.27 -2.26
N LYS A 82 -3.92 -19.48 -2.78
CA LYS A 82 -2.68 -20.25 -2.61
C LYS A 82 -1.44 -19.52 -3.13
N ASP A 83 -1.57 -18.75 -4.20
CA ASP A 83 -0.45 -17.95 -4.70
C ASP A 83 -0.19 -16.72 -3.82
N TRP A 84 -1.25 -16.05 -3.34
CA TRP A 84 -1.09 -14.97 -2.36
C TRP A 84 -0.46 -15.42 -1.05
N GLU A 85 -0.80 -16.63 -0.58
CA GLU A 85 -0.15 -17.25 0.57
C GLU A 85 1.35 -17.46 0.32
N GLN A 86 1.74 -17.95 -0.87
CA GLN A 86 3.15 -18.09 -1.24
C GLN A 86 3.88 -16.73 -1.26
N VAL A 87 3.26 -15.69 -1.81
CA VAL A 87 3.82 -14.33 -1.85
C VAL A 87 3.98 -13.77 -0.44
N LYS A 88 2.96 -13.91 0.42
CA LYS A 88 3.03 -13.50 1.83
C LYS A 88 4.14 -14.24 2.58
N SER A 89 4.18 -15.58 2.48
CA SER A 89 5.21 -16.37 3.13
C SER A 89 6.62 -16.01 2.64
N TYR A 90 6.75 -15.60 1.38
CA TYR A 90 8.02 -15.09 0.86
C TYR A 90 8.40 -13.74 1.47
N ALA A 91 7.46 -12.79 1.55
CA ALA A 91 7.68 -11.51 2.22
C ALA A 91 8.11 -11.69 3.69
N GLU A 92 7.49 -12.62 4.40
CA GLU A 92 7.88 -12.98 5.78
C GLU A 92 9.31 -13.52 5.85
N ARG A 93 9.72 -14.41 4.94
CA ARG A 93 11.11 -14.91 4.87
C ARG A 93 12.11 -13.80 4.56
N MET A 94 11.73 -12.82 3.73
CA MET A 94 12.54 -11.64 3.40
C MET A 94 12.57 -10.60 4.53
N GLY A 95 11.76 -10.78 5.58
CA GLY A 95 11.64 -9.83 6.67
C GLY A 95 11.07 -8.48 6.22
N ILE A 96 10.06 -8.51 5.36
CA ILE A 96 9.22 -7.34 5.00
C ILE A 96 7.76 -7.68 5.24
N ILE A 97 6.98 -6.73 5.74
CA ILE A 97 5.57 -6.96 6.01
C ILE A 97 4.76 -7.02 4.71
N PHE A 98 3.94 -8.05 4.55
CA PHE A 98 2.94 -8.13 3.49
C PHE A 98 1.62 -7.50 3.95
N LEU A 99 1.10 -6.55 3.17
CA LEU A 99 -0.23 -5.97 3.32
C LEU A 99 -1.01 -6.04 2.01
N ALA A 100 -2.33 -5.88 2.10
CA ALA A 100 -3.16 -5.74 0.92
C ALA A 100 -4.39 -4.88 1.18
N SER A 101 -4.91 -4.29 0.10
CA SER A 101 -6.26 -3.74 0.03
C SER A 101 -7.19 -4.77 -0.62
N ALA A 102 -8.40 -4.89 -0.09
CA ALA A 102 -9.46 -5.76 -0.60
C ALA A 102 -10.73 -4.95 -0.87
N PHE A 103 -11.48 -5.35 -1.90
CA PHE A 103 -12.69 -4.67 -2.34
C PHE A 103 -13.90 -5.60 -2.50
N GLN A 104 -13.69 -6.91 -2.30
CA GLN A 104 -14.70 -7.96 -2.26
C GLN A 104 -14.69 -8.66 -0.90
N MET A 105 -15.83 -9.23 -0.50
CA MET A 105 -15.97 -9.88 0.82
C MET A 105 -15.17 -11.19 0.93
N ASP A 106 -15.05 -11.95 -0.14
CA ASP A 106 -14.23 -13.17 -0.19
C ASP A 106 -12.74 -12.86 -0.02
N VAL A 107 -12.25 -11.78 -0.66
CA VAL A 107 -10.86 -11.31 -0.48
C VAL A 107 -10.63 -10.82 0.96
N ILE A 108 -11.61 -10.19 1.61
CA ILE A 108 -11.54 -9.89 3.05
C ILE A 108 -11.38 -11.19 3.87
N GLY A 109 -12.09 -12.25 3.47
CA GLY A 109 -11.92 -13.61 4.00
C GLY A 109 -10.47 -14.10 3.85
N TRP A 110 -9.90 -14.00 2.66
CA TRP A 110 -8.51 -14.37 2.38
C TRP A 110 -7.50 -13.62 3.26
N LEU A 111 -7.68 -12.31 3.44
CA LEU A 111 -6.79 -11.52 4.31
C LEU A 111 -6.84 -11.98 5.77
N LYS A 112 -8.02 -12.38 6.26
CA LYS A 112 -8.19 -12.94 7.61
C LYS A 112 -7.50 -14.31 7.73
N GLU A 113 -7.68 -15.19 6.74
CA GLU A 113 -7.06 -16.51 6.67
C GLU A 113 -5.53 -16.41 6.65
N MET A 114 -5.01 -15.50 5.82
CA MET A 114 -3.57 -15.19 5.75
C MET A 114 -3.04 -14.51 7.02
N LYS A 115 -3.89 -14.05 7.94
CA LYS A 115 -3.51 -13.35 9.19
C LYS A 115 -2.59 -12.16 8.94
N VAL A 116 -2.97 -11.29 8.00
CA VAL A 116 -2.21 -10.06 7.74
C VAL A 116 -2.14 -9.19 9.01
N PRO A 117 -1.00 -8.52 9.27
CA PRO A 117 -0.79 -7.79 10.53
C PRO A 117 -1.59 -6.48 10.62
N ALA A 118 -2.10 -5.99 9.50
CA ALA A 118 -3.01 -4.85 9.42
C ALA A 118 -3.83 -4.92 8.11
N TYR A 119 -4.93 -4.19 8.06
CA TYR A 119 -5.81 -4.12 6.90
C TYR A 119 -5.74 -2.73 6.27
N LYS A 120 -5.22 -2.62 5.05
CA LYS A 120 -5.25 -1.35 4.31
C LYS A 120 -6.66 -1.13 3.77
N VAL A 121 -7.28 -0.04 4.18
CA VAL A 121 -8.56 0.40 3.63
C VAL A 121 -8.30 1.57 2.69
N ALA A 122 -8.59 1.37 1.40
CA ALA A 122 -8.50 2.41 0.39
C ALA A 122 -9.59 3.48 0.57
N SER A 123 -9.35 4.70 0.10
CA SER A 123 -10.32 5.81 0.21
C SER A 123 -11.70 5.47 -0.34
N ARG A 124 -11.76 4.69 -1.44
CA ARG A 124 -13.02 4.23 -2.04
C ARG A 124 -13.82 3.29 -1.16
N ALA A 125 -13.14 2.48 -0.36
CA ALA A 125 -13.74 1.47 0.50
C ALA A 125 -14.05 2.02 1.89
N ALA A 126 -13.45 3.15 2.27
CA ALA A 126 -13.49 3.72 3.62
C ALA A 126 -14.91 3.83 4.22
N LYS A 127 -15.93 4.16 3.42
CA LYS A 127 -17.30 4.29 3.92
C LYS A 127 -18.03 2.94 4.09
N THR A 128 -17.74 1.95 3.24
CA THR A 128 -18.50 0.69 3.17
C THR A 128 -17.73 -0.53 3.67
N TYR A 129 -16.47 -0.35 4.08
CA TYR A 129 -15.63 -1.42 4.58
C TYR A 129 -16.29 -2.12 5.79
N PRO A 130 -16.27 -3.46 5.87
CA PRO A 130 -16.96 -4.24 6.91
C PRO A 130 -16.18 -4.23 8.24
N TYR A 131 -15.97 -3.05 8.83
CA TYR A 131 -15.11 -2.86 10.02
C TYR A 131 -15.48 -3.73 11.23
N ARG A 132 -16.74 -4.16 11.36
CA ARG A 132 -17.21 -5.01 12.46
C ARG A 132 -16.84 -6.48 12.28
N GLU A 133 -16.56 -6.92 11.06
CA GLU A 133 -16.27 -8.31 10.69
C GLU A 133 -14.77 -8.59 10.50
N VAL A 134 -13.96 -7.54 10.63
CA VAL A 134 -12.51 -7.59 10.43
C VAL A 134 -11.83 -7.21 11.74
N PRO A 135 -10.85 -7.98 12.23
CA PRO A 135 -10.27 -7.77 13.56
C PRO A 135 -9.43 -6.47 13.69
N GLY A 136 -9.03 -5.86 12.56
CA GLY A 136 -8.06 -4.79 12.55
C GLY A 136 -6.65 -5.28 12.91
N PRO A 137 -5.67 -4.38 13.11
CA PRO A 137 -5.78 -2.92 12.99
C PRO A 137 -6.01 -2.42 11.56
N PHE A 138 -6.50 -1.19 11.41
CA PHE A 138 -6.85 -0.60 10.10
C PHE A 138 -5.95 0.57 9.71
N LEU A 139 -5.52 0.60 8.45
CA LEU A 139 -4.80 1.72 7.82
C LEU A 139 -5.70 2.38 6.77
N ILE A 140 -6.39 3.45 7.16
CA ILE A 140 -7.54 3.98 6.41
C ILE A 140 -7.13 5.25 5.66
N SER A 141 -7.12 5.21 4.32
CA SER A 141 -6.95 6.43 3.52
C SER A 141 -8.27 7.22 3.48
N ASN A 142 -8.18 8.56 3.55
CA ASN A 142 -9.34 9.44 3.68
C ASN A 142 -9.58 10.36 2.47
N GLY A 143 -9.22 9.94 1.26
CA GLY A 143 -9.24 10.78 0.05
C GLY A 143 -10.61 11.37 -0.33
N PHE A 144 -11.71 10.79 0.15
CA PHE A 144 -13.08 11.30 -0.03
C PHE A 144 -13.59 12.15 1.14
N GLY A 145 -12.73 12.47 2.12
CA GLY A 145 -13.05 13.39 3.21
C GLY A 145 -14.08 12.86 4.22
N PHE A 146 -14.39 11.56 4.19
CA PHE A 146 -15.30 10.96 5.16
C PHE A 146 -14.78 11.11 6.59
N LYS A 147 -15.66 11.52 7.50
CA LYS A 147 -15.37 11.64 8.92
C LYS A 147 -16.03 10.49 9.67
N PHE A 148 -15.25 9.51 10.10
CA PHE A 148 -15.73 8.44 10.95
C PHE A 148 -14.60 7.95 11.86
N LYS A 149 -14.95 7.43 13.04
CA LYS A 149 -14.00 6.94 14.04
C LYS A 149 -14.07 5.42 14.08
N VAL A 150 -13.02 4.77 13.62
CA VAL A 150 -12.87 3.31 13.74
C VAL A 150 -11.90 3.01 14.88
N PRO A 151 -12.27 2.17 15.87
CA PRO A 151 -11.32 1.69 16.86
C PRO A 151 -10.12 1.00 16.20
N ASN A 152 -8.97 1.00 16.86
CA ASN A 152 -7.76 0.33 16.37
C ASN A 152 -7.40 0.71 14.91
N SER A 153 -7.50 1.99 14.57
CA SER A 153 -7.20 2.50 13.23
C SER A 153 -6.20 3.66 13.23
N ILE A 154 -5.49 3.80 12.10
CA ILE A 154 -4.67 4.96 11.75
C ILE A 154 -5.21 5.53 10.44
N THR A 155 -5.43 6.84 10.43
CA THR A 155 -5.85 7.57 9.23
C THR A 155 -4.64 8.02 8.43
N LEU A 156 -4.69 7.82 7.12
CA LEU A 156 -3.76 8.37 6.15
C LEU A 156 -4.45 9.52 5.42
N GLN A 157 -3.86 10.72 5.48
CA GLN A 157 -4.25 11.80 4.59
C GLN A 157 -4.04 11.35 3.14
N CYS A 158 -5.00 11.60 2.25
CA CYS A 158 -4.92 11.15 0.86
C CYS A 158 -5.68 12.13 -0.05
N SER A 159 -5.33 12.15 -1.34
CA SER A 159 -6.17 12.72 -2.42
C SER A 159 -6.40 11.63 -3.46
N SER A 160 -7.65 11.42 -3.89
CA SER A 160 -7.99 10.42 -4.91
C SER A 160 -7.73 10.91 -6.35
N GLN A 161 -6.70 11.75 -6.53
CA GLN A 161 -6.23 12.29 -7.80
C GLN A 161 -4.85 11.71 -8.13
N TYR A 162 -4.64 11.34 -9.39
CA TYR A 162 -3.46 10.63 -9.86
C TYR A 162 -2.94 11.29 -11.14
N PRO A 163 -1.89 12.15 -11.08
CA PRO A 163 -1.14 12.55 -9.89
C PRO A 163 -1.86 13.60 -9.03
N SER A 164 -1.42 13.74 -7.78
CA SER A 164 -1.91 14.74 -6.83
C SER A 164 -0.86 15.82 -6.52
N THR A 165 -1.32 17.05 -6.32
CA THR A 165 -0.51 18.17 -5.81
C THR A 165 -0.60 18.34 -4.28
N VAL A 166 -1.35 17.47 -3.59
CA VAL A 166 -1.59 17.59 -2.15
C VAL A 166 -0.32 17.26 -1.35
N ARG A 167 0.02 18.12 -0.39
CA ARG A 167 1.08 17.89 0.62
C ARG A 167 0.49 17.44 1.95
N TRP A 168 1.24 16.67 2.73
CA TRP A 168 0.82 16.27 4.08
C TRP A 168 0.62 17.50 4.98
N LYS A 169 -0.55 17.62 5.62
CA LYS A 169 -0.93 18.82 6.40
C LYS A 169 -0.67 18.69 7.91
N GLY A 170 -0.05 17.60 8.37
CA GLY A 170 0.19 17.37 9.80
C GLY A 170 -1.05 17.00 10.63
N LYS A 171 -2.22 16.82 10.00
CA LYS A 171 -3.49 16.53 10.70
C LYS A 171 -3.70 15.05 11.03
N HIS A 172 -3.04 14.18 10.29
CA HIS A 172 -3.17 12.73 10.43
C HIS A 172 -1.78 12.10 10.56
N PRO A 173 -1.62 11.03 11.36
CA PRO A 173 -0.33 10.39 11.56
C PRO A 173 0.20 9.68 10.29
N GLY A 174 -0.68 9.39 9.33
CA GLY A 174 -0.33 8.78 8.05
C GLY A 174 -0.55 9.69 6.84
N PHE A 175 0.12 9.35 5.73
CA PHE A 175 -0.03 10.00 4.43
C PHE A 175 0.08 8.93 3.32
N SER A 176 -0.89 8.90 2.41
CA SER A 176 -0.92 8.08 1.21
C SER A 176 -0.78 9.02 0.03
N ASP A 177 0.44 9.04 -0.53
CA ASP A 177 0.87 9.99 -1.53
C ASP A 177 0.65 9.46 -2.95
N HIS A 178 0.16 10.35 -3.80
CA HIS A 178 -0.05 10.09 -5.23
C HIS A 178 0.63 11.18 -6.07
N SER A 179 1.67 11.83 -5.55
CA SER A 179 2.37 12.90 -6.27
C SER A 179 3.30 12.39 -7.37
N GLY A 180 3.78 11.16 -7.26
CA GLY A 180 4.86 10.63 -8.13
C GLY A 180 6.23 11.22 -7.84
N SER A 181 6.41 11.90 -6.69
CA SER A 181 7.69 12.50 -6.29
C SER A 181 8.09 12.10 -4.87
N GLU A 182 9.34 11.66 -4.74
CA GLU A 182 9.97 11.33 -3.46
C GLU A 182 9.99 12.54 -2.50
N TRP A 183 10.09 13.76 -3.04
CA TRP A 183 10.21 14.98 -2.25
C TRP A 183 8.99 15.24 -1.36
N THR A 184 7.80 14.83 -1.80
CA THR A 184 6.57 14.95 -1.02
C THR A 184 6.63 14.10 0.25
N GLY A 185 7.11 12.87 0.10
CA GLY A 185 7.29 11.94 1.21
C GLY A 185 8.42 12.37 2.14
N ILE A 186 9.56 12.80 1.58
CA ILE A 186 10.72 13.31 2.34
C ILE A 186 10.31 14.51 3.21
N ASP A 187 9.64 15.52 2.63
CA ASP A 187 9.13 16.67 3.37
C ASP A 187 8.19 16.25 4.50
N ALA A 188 7.25 15.35 4.23
CA ALA A 188 6.33 14.88 5.26
C ALA A 188 7.06 14.16 6.41
N MET A 189 8.02 13.29 6.10
CA MET A 189 8.83 12.59 7.09
C MET A 189 9.71 13.53 7.90
N ALA A 190 10.32 14.54 7.27
CA ALA A 190 11.09 15.57 7.95
C ALA A 190 10.22 16.32 8.97
N ARG A 191 8.95 16.58 8.63
CA ARG A 191 7.94 17.21 9.50
C ARG A 191 7.28 16.27 10.51
N GLY A 192 7.74 15.03 10.65
CA GLY A 192 7.32 14.10 11.70
C GLY A 192 6.19 13.14 11.31
N LEU A 193 5.96 12.89 10.01
CA LEU A 193 5.05 11.86 9.56
C LEU A 193 5.43 10.48 10.13
N SER A 194 4.43 9.71 10.56
CA SER A 194 4.63 8.39 11.19
C SER A 194 4.45 7.21 10.23
N LEU A 195 3.63 7.37 9.19
CA LEU A 195 3.39 6.35 8.17
C LEU A 195 3.25 6.99 6.80
N LEU A 196 4.06 6.54 5.84
CA LEU A 196 4.03 6.96 4.45
C LEU A 196 3.68 5.77 3.54
N GLU A 197 2.71 5.95 2.66
CA GLU A 197 2.43 5.04 1.55
C GLU A 197 2.71 5.75 0.22
N VAL A 198 3.46 5.08 -0.65
CA VAL A 198 3.83 5.56 -2.00
C VAL A 198 3.75 4.41 -2.99
N HIS A 199 3.32 4.69 -4.22
CA HIS A 199 3.42 3.72 -5.32
C HIS A 199 4.86 3.61 -5.79
N PHE A 200 5.27 2.46 -6.31
CA PHE A 200 6.63 2.26 -6.83
C PHE A 200 6.70 1.29 -8.01
N HIS A 201 7.75 1.46 -8.81
CA HIS A 201 8.17 0.49 -9.82
C HIS A 201 9.20 -0.48 -9.27
N SER A 202 9.09 -1.76 -9.64
CA SER A 202 10.11 -2.75 -9.31
C SER A 202 11.45 -2.44 -9.97
N ASP A 203 11.43 -1.96 -11.22
CA ASP A 203 12.62 -1.67 -12.03
C ASP A 203 12.41 -0.46 -12.93
N SER A 204 13.51 0.11 -13.45
CA SER A 204 13.49 1.33 -14.28
C SER A 204 12.76 1.18 -15.62
N ASN A 205 12.61 -0.05 -16.12
CA ASN A 205 11.93 -0.35 -17.38
C ASN A 205 10.48 -0.84 -17.15
N CYS A 206 9.96 -0.72 -15.92
CA CYS A 206 8.61 -1.14 -15.61
C CYS A 206 7.61 -0.11 -16.18
N HIS A 207 7.09 -0.37 -17.38
CA HIS A 207 6.06 0.47 -18.03
C HIS A 207 4.66 -0.13 -17.94
N HIS A 208 4.43 -0.96 -16.92
CA HIS A 208 3.21 -1.76 -16.77
C HIS A 208 2.32 -1.29 -15.62
N GLY A 209 2.54 -0.09 -15.07
CA GLY A 209 1.79 0.47 -13.94
C GLY A 209 0.33 0.83 -14.26
N GLY A 210 -0.03 0.85 -15.55
CA GLY A 210 -1.39 1.15 -15.98
C GLY A 210 -1.81 2.55 -15.57
N ALA A 211 -2.96 2.68 -14.89
CA ALA A 211 -3.45 3.98 -14.43
C ALA A 211 -2.56 4.64 -13.37
N ASP A 212 -1.78 3.85 -12.63
CA ASP A 212 -0.94 4.32 -11.51
C ASP A 212 0.49 4.65 -11.94
N GLU A 213 0.84 4.45 -13.22
CA GLU A 213 2.20 4.66 -13.76
C GLU A 213 2.76 6.03 -13.37
N LYS A 214 1.96 7.09 -13.52
CA LYS A 214 2.39 8.48 -13.27
C LYS A 214 2.68 8.80 -11.81
N VAL A 215 2.25 7.94 -10.88
CA VAL A 215 2.42 8.16 -9.44
C VAL A 215 3.42 7.20 -8.81
N CYS A 216 3.96 6.27 -9.59
CA CYS A 216 4.97 5.33 -9.13
C CYS A 216 6.33 6.01 -9.04
N LEU A 217 6.99 5.87 -7.90
CA LEU A 217 8.40 6.23 -7.75
C LEU A 217 9.27 5.23 -8.51
N SER A 218 10.28 5.72 -9.22
CA SER A 218 11.33 4.88 -9.79
C SER A 218 12.16 4.20 -8.67
N PRO A 219 12.90 3.12 -8.98
CA PRO A 219 13.79 2.47 -8.01
C PRO A 219 14.74 3.44 -7.29
N LYS A 220 15.32 4.39 -8.03
CA LYS A 220 16.22 5.41 -7.45
C LYS A 220 15.48 6.30 -6.45
N GLN A 221 14.29 6.77 -6.81
CA GLN A 221 13.47 7.62 -5.95
C GLN A 221 13.03 6.88 -4.69
N MET A 222 12.66 5.60 -4.81
CA MET A 222 12.26 4.78 -3.67
C MET A 222 13.41 4.52 -2.69
N LYS A 223 14.63 4.26 -3.21
CA LYS A 223 15.85 4.16 -2.38
C LYS A 223 16.15 5.46 -1.65
N ASN A 224 16.20 6.58 -2.38
CA ASN A 224 16.43 7.91 -1.80
C ASN A 224 15.42 8.23 -0.68
N LEU A 225 14.14 7.89 -0.89
CA LEU A 225 13.08 8.09 0.09
C LEU A 225 13.34 7.30 1.38
N CYS A 226 13.73 6.02 1.27
CA CYS A 226 14.00 5.16 2.42
C CYS A 226 15.28 5.57 3.15
N GLU A 227 16.34 5.91 2.43
CA GLU A 227 17.60 6.43 3.00
C GLU A 227 17.36 7.73 3.78
N ALA A 228 16.57 8.66 3.23
CA ALA A 228 16.20 9.89 3.93
C ALA A 228 15.45 9.61 5.23
N ARG A 229 14.54 8.63 5.24
CA ARG A 229 13.82 8.21 6.44
C ARG A 229 14.77 7.70 7.52
N ASP A 230 15.74 6.87 7.15
CA ASP A 230 16.71 6.30 8.09
C ASP A 230 17.65 7.39 8.65
N ALA A 231 18.14 8.30 7.80
CA ALA A 231 18.91 9.46 8.23
C ALA A 231 18.14 10.35 9.23
N PHE A 232 16.85 10.63 8.96
CA PHE A 232 16.02 11.40 9.90
C PHE A 232 15.82 10.68 11.23
N TYR A 233 15.76 9.35 11.24
CA TYR A 233 15.65 8.59 12.49
C TYR A 233 16.92 8.68 13.32
N GLU A 234 18.09 8.50 12.70
CA GLU A 234 19.40 8.62 13.36
C GLU A 234 19.58 10.02 13.97
N MET A 235 19.29 11.08 13.21
CA MET A 235 19.37 12.47 13.70
C MET A 235 18.44 12.76 14.90
N ARG A 236 17.38 11.97 15.10
CA ARG A 236 16.43 12.15 16.22
C ARG A 236 16.74 11.25 17.41
N THR A 237 17.61 10.27 17.24
CA THR A 237 17.91 9.24 18.26
C THR A 237 19.32 9.34 18.83
N ASN A 238 20.24 9.96 18.09
CA ASN A 238 21.49 10.50 18.63
C ASN A 238 21.25 11.84 19.33
#